data_AF-A0A2S5NCX0-F1
#
_entry.id   AF-A0A2S5NCX0-F1
#
_cell.length_a   1.000
_cell.length_b   1.000
_cell.length_c   1.000
_cell.angle_alpha   90.00
_cell.angle_beta   90.00
_cell.angle_gamma   90.00
#
_symmetry.space_group_name_H-M   'P 1'
#
loop_
_entity.id
_entity.type
_entity.pdbx_description
1 polymer ?
#
loop_
_entity_poly.entity_id
_entity_poly.type
_entity_poly.pdbx_seq_one_letter_code
_entity_poly.pdbx_strand_id
1 'polypeptide(L)' 'MNPTKNQALQLLNNLTPSQFLAEYWQKKPLLIKNAIPNFTGLLSPEDLAGLACEEDVQARIVQKK' A
#
# COMPACT_ATOMS: atom_id res chain seq x y z
N MET A 1 17.86 -11.06 18.89
CA MET A 1 17.53 -11.01 17.45
C MET A 1 16.02 -10.90 17.32
N ASN A 2 15.50 -9.91 16.58
CA ASN A 2 14.04 -9.75 16.42
C ASN A 2 13.54 -10.76 15.37
N PRO A 3 12.75 -11.78 15.73
CA PRO A 3 12.43 -12.91 14.85
C PRO A 3 11.63 -12.50 13.60
N THR A 4 10.99 -11.34 13.61
CA THR A 4 10.15 -10.82 12.52
C THR A 4 10.95 -10.33 11.30
N LYS A 5 12.26 -10.10 11.41
CA LYS A 5 13.08 -9.61 10.29
C LYS A 5 13.40 -10.67 9.23
N ASN A 6 13.27 -11.96 9.57
CA ASN A 6 13.74 -13.08 8.75
C ASN A 6 12.62 -13.98 8.21
N GLN A 7 11.37 -13.60 8.42
CA GLN A 7 10.23 -14.31 7.84
C GLN A 7 9.82 -13.66 6.52
N ALA A 8 9.64 -14.47 5.49
CA ALA A 8 9.09 -14.04 4.21
C ALA A 8 7.63 -13.60 4.40
N LEU A 9 7.28 -12.43 3.85
CA LEU A 9 5.93 -11.88 3.92
C LEU A 9 5.33 -11.79 2.52
N GLN A 10 4.12 -12.29 2.33
CA GLN A 10 3.40 -12.21 1.06
C GLN A 10 3.23 -10.75 0.59
N LEU A 11 2.96 -9.83 1.52
CA LEU A 11 2.87 -8.39 1.27
C LEU A 11 4.16 -7.82 0.64
N LEU A 12 5.31 -8.44 0.93
CA LEU A 12 6.62 -8.05 0.42
C LEU A 12 7.10 -8.96 -0.72
N ASN A 13 6.21 -9.60 -1.47
CA ASN A 13 6.54 -10.54 -2.54
C ASN A 13 7.33 -11.78 -2.04
N ASN A 14 6.98 -12.28 -0.85
CA ASN A 14 7.69 -13.35 -0.15
C ASN A 14 9.16 -13.01 0.15
N LEU A 15 9.53 -11.73 0.11
CA LEU A 15 10.81 -11.27 0.64
C LEU A 15 10.71 -11.16 2.17
N THR A 16 11.84 -11.34 2.82
CA THR A 16 11.98 -10.88 4.20
C THR A 16 12.00 -9.35 4.23
N PRO A 17 11.56 -8.71 5.34
CA PRO A 17 11.72 -7.28 5.52
C PRO A 17 13.16 -6.80 5.28
N SER A 18 14.16 -7.59 5.69
CA SER A 18 15.58 -7.27 5.50
C SER A 18 15.98 -7.19 4.02
N GLN A 19 15.53 -8.14 3.20
CA GLN A 19 15.80 -8.14 1.75
C GLN A 19 15.08 -6.98 1.05
N PHE A 20 13.82 -6.72 1.39
CA PHE A 20 13.07 -5.60 0.82
C PHE A 20 13.75 -4.25 1.09
N LEU A 21 14.18 -4.02 2.34
CA LEU A 21 14.89 -2.79 2.73
C LEU A 21 16.26 -2.67 2.07
N ALA A 22 16.99 -3.78 1.93
CA ALA A 22 18.32 -3.78 1.33
C ALA A 22 18.28 -3.54 -0.18
N GLU A 23 17.27 -4.03 -0.90
CA GLU A 23 17.29 -4.05 -2.36
C GLU A 23 16.32 -3.06 -3.03
N TYR A 24 15.17 -2.76 -2.41
CA TYR A 24 14.08 -2.03 -3.07
C TYR A 24 13.74 -0.70 -2.41
N TRP A 25 13.65 -0.67 -1.07
CA TRP A 25 13.24 0.52 -0.34
C TRP A 25 14.12 1.73 -0.68
N GLN A 26 13.49 2.81 -1.17
CA GLN A 26 14.16 4.03 -1.64
C GLN A 26 15.27 3.84 -2.69
N LYS A 27 15.26 2.71 -3.41
CA LYS A 27 16.28 2.38 -4.44
C LYS A 27 15.67 2.18 -5.82
N LYS A 28 14.66 1.31 -5.91
CA LYS A 28 14.00 0.96 -7.18
C LYS A 28 12.54 0.59 -6.96
N PRO A 29 11.64 0.90 -7.92
CA PRO A 29 10.25 0.50 -7.83
C PRO A 29 10.11 -1.03 -7.83
N LEU A 30 9.10 -1.54 -7.14
CA LEU A 30 8.74 -2.96 -7.09
C LEU A 30 7.22 -3.12 -7.22
N LEU A 31 6.77 -3.86 -8.23
CA LEU A 31 5.37 -4.26 -8.37
C LEU A 31 5.15 -5.61 -7.68
N ILE A 32 4.28 -5.65 -6.67
CA ILE A 32 3.91 -6.88 -5.96
C ILE A 32 2.48 -7.26 -6.37
N LYS A 33 2.36 -8.25 -7.25
CA LYS A 33 1.06 -8.75 -7.70
C LYS A 33 0.38 -9.51 -6.57
N ASN A 34 -0.90 -9.25 -6.34
CA ASN A 34 -1.69 -9.94 -5.32
C ASN A 34 -1.08 -9.88 -3.90
N ALA A 35 -0.53 -8.72 -3.52
CA ALA A 35 0.11 -8.49 -2.23
C ALA A 35 -0.86 -8.67 -1.04
N ILE A 36 -2.13 -8.35 -1.26
CA ILE A 36 -3.24 -8.52 -0.31
C ILE A 36 -4.33 -9.32 -1.04
N PRO A 37 -4.37 -10.66 -0.87
CA PRO A 37 -5.39 -11.49 -1.49
C PRO A 37 -6.80 -11.08 -1.06
N ASN A 38 -7.75 -11.16 -1.98
CA ASN A 38 -9.16 -10.88 -1.74
C ASN A 38 -9.42 -9.47 -1.16
N PHE A 39 -8.60 -8.48 -1.52
CA PHE A 39 -8.84 -7.10 -1.11
C PHE A 39 -10.10 -6.55 -1.77
N THR A 40 -11.10 -6.20 -0.98
CA THR A 40 -12.40 -5.69 -1.43
C THR A 40 -12.53 -4.16 -1.31
N GLY A 41 -11.46 -3.45 -0.94
CA GLY A 41 -11.50 -2.01 -0.62
C GLY A 41 -11.65 -1.75 0.88
N LEU A 42 -11.30 -0.53 1.31
CA LEU A 42 -11.47 -0.05 2.69
C LEU A 42 -12.76 0.76 2.89
N LEU A 43 -13.22 1.41 1.82
CA LEU A 43 -14.38 2.32 1.79
C LEU A 43 -15.10 2.13 0.45
N SER A 44 -16.41 2.37 0.44
CA SER A 44 -17.14 2.51 -0.83
C SER A 44 -16.78 3.82 -1.52
N PRO A 45 -17.03 3.94 -2.85
CA PRO A 45 -16.88 5.21 -3.55
C PRO A 45 -17.70 6.35 -2.94
N GLU A 46 -18.91 6.04 -2.47
CA GLU A 46 -19.83 6.99 -1.84
C GLU A 46 -19.28 7.48 -0.49
N ASP A 47 -18.75 6.57 0.34
CA ASP A 47 -18.12 6.93 1.61
C ASP A 47 -16.89 7.82 1.40
N LEU A 48 -16.05 7.50 0.40
CA LEU A 48 -14.88 8.31 0.07
C LEU A 48 -15.25 9.70 -0.45
N ALA A 49 -16.32 9.80 -1.26
CA ALA A 49 -16.84 11.08 -1.74
C ALA A 49 -17.41 11.94 -0.61
N GLY A 50 -18.11 11.32 0.34
CA GLY A 50 -18.57 11.98 1.57
C GLY A 50 -17.39 12.53 2.38
N LEU A 51 -16.38 11.70 2.64
CA LEU A 51 -15.18 12.09 3.39
C LEU A 51 -14.43 13.25 2.73
N ALA A 52 -14.36 13.27 1.40
CA ALA A 52 -13.69 14.34 0.64
C ALA A 52 -14.36 15.73 0.80
N CYS A 53 -15.59 15.79 1.32
CA CYS A 53 -16.32 17.03 1.57
C CYS A 53 -16.18 17.56 3.01
N GLU A 54 -15.51 16.83 3.91
CA GLU A 54 -15.29 17.27 5.29
C GLU A 54 -14.24 18.40 5.35
N GLU A 55 -14.44 19.38 6.23
CA GLU A 55 -13.62 20.60 6.30
C GLU A 55 -12.13 20.31 6.61
N ASP A 56 -11.87 19.29 7.43
CA ASP A 56 -10.52 18.91 7.85
C ASP A 56 -9.83 17.95 6.85
N VAL A 57 -10.51 17.57 5.77
CA VAL A 57 -10.01 16.60 4.78
C VAL A 57 -9.47 17.30 3.54
N GLN A 58 -8.20 17.04 3.23
CA GLN A 58 -7.57 17.53 2.00
C GLN A 58 -7.90 16.60 0.82
N ALA A 59 -8.72 17.07 -0.11
CA ALA A 59 -9.11 16.33 -1.32
C ALA A 59 -8.89 17.14 -2.61
N ARG A 60 -8.79 16.45 -3.76
CA ARG A 60 -8.68 17.08 -5.08
C ARG A 60 -9.31 16.23 -6.20
N ILE A 61 -9.87 16.88 -7.21
CA ILE A 61 -10.31 16.25 -8.46
C ILE A 61 -9.24 16.45 -9.53
N VAL A 62 -8.83 15.36 -10.18
CA VAL A 62 -7.88 15.39 -11.30
C VAL A 62 -8.60 14.85 -12.53
N GLN A 63 -8.69 15.68 -13.58
CA GLN A 63 -9.35 15.32 -14.84
C GLN A 63 -8.38 15.46 -16.01
N LYS A 64 -8.38 14.46 -16.90
CA LYS A 64 -7.67 14.56 -18.17
C LYS A 64 -8.49 15.47 -19.11
N LYS A 65 -7.82 16.32 -19.88
CA LYS A 65 -8.46 17.08 -20.97
C LYS A 65 -8.76 16.18 -22.16
#